data_AF-A0A1I7UUJ6-F1
#
_entry.id   AF-A0A1I7UUJ6-F1
#
_cell.length_a   1.000
_cell.length_b   1.000
_cell.length_c   1.000
_cell.angle_alpha   90.00
_cell.angle_beta   90.00
_cell.angle_gamma   90.00
#
_symmetry.space_group_name_H-M   'P 1'
#
loop_
_entity.id
_entity.type
_entity.pdbx_description
1 polymer ?
#
loop_
_entity_poly.entity_id
_entity_poly.type
_entity_poly.pdbx_seq_one_letter_code
_entity_poly.pdbx_strand_id
1 'polypeptide(L)'
;MVKRAKNEEEKPPLPTTPLPPPVGELPVQYKRMSASRNDPPPPPSNRLYMLIPMLICASLLWFAWSQWHDPPQVHQQPMRVEDHNKKRVWWMPDLLKTLPPFADGYRDKKCFDCNENVGCFMRKLIKEHEKVAEGLAGHVRNYLTNHFSPQSWNCHFNRHFNTITTIKIGGNKTELAAFSDKLNKVLGEQGVPPDVQKVIKDEVMKIEIVLSPEERQIMDKVKKDEDLYRIFRYLYEHDFMIFGYDL
;
A
#
# COMPACT_ATOMS: atom_id res chain seq x y z
N MET A 1 -5.97 70.76 7.05
CA MET A 1 -6.72 69.47 7.16
C MET A 1 -6.02 68.43 6.30
N VAL A 2 -5.86 67.24 6.87
CA VAL A 2 -4.93 66.14 6.58
C VAL A 2 -5.01 65.58 5.16
N LYS A 3 -3.85 65.46 4.46
CA LYS A 3 -3.69 64.61 3.26
C LYS A 3 -3.42 63.17 3.72
N ARG A 4 -4.26 62.23 3.30
CA ARG A 4 -4.16 60.80 3.62
C ARG A 4 -3.33 60.11 2.53
N ALA A 5 -2.11 59.67 2.87
CA ALA A 5 -1.29 58.84 2.01
C ALA A 5 -1.82 57.40 1.98
N LYS A 6 -1.88 56.81 0.78
CA LYS A 6 -2.22 55.41 0.54
C LYS A 6 -0.92 54.61 0.65
N ASN A 7 -0.80 53.73 1.64
CA ASN A 7 0.25 52.72 1.67
C ASN A 7 -0.16 51.58 0.73
N GLU A 8 0.67 51.33 -0.29
CA GLU A 8 0.63 50.09 -1.07
C GLU A 8 1.36 49.02 -0.25
N GLU A 9 0.62 47.98 0.11
CA GLU A 9 1.13 46.81 0.83
C GLU A 9 1.81 45.89 -0.18
N GLU A 10 3.14 45.78 -0.08
CA GLU A 10 3.95 44.95 -0.97
C GLU A 10 3.64 43.46 -0.72
N LYS A 11 3.07 42.81 -1.74
CA LYS A 11 2.64 41.41 -1.66
C LYS A 11 3.87 40.49 -1.59
N PRO A 12 3.98 39.56 -0.62
CA PRO A 12 5.15 38.70 -0.49
C PRO A 12 5.37 37.85 -1.75
N PRO A 13 6.63 37.60 -2.15
CA PRO A 13 6.94 36.84 -3.35
C PRO A 13 6.39 35.42 -3.24
N LEU A 14 5.81 34.94 -4.34
CA LEU A 14 5.25 33.60 -4.46
C LEU A 14 6.33 32.54 -4.14
N PRO A 15 6.01 31.48 -3.38
CA PRO A 15 6.92 30.35 -3.20
C PRO A 15 7.28 29.76 -4.56
N THR A 16 8.57 29.72 -4.88
CA THR A 16 9.07 29.04 -6.08
C THR A 16 8.74 27.55 -6.00
N THR A 17 8.00 27.05 -6.99
CA THR A 17 7.70 25.63 -7.15
C THR A 17 9.02 24.84 -7.22
N PRO A 18 9.19 23.77 -6.41
CA PRO A 18 10.38 22.93 -6.49
C PRO A 18 10.52 22.32 -7.88
N LEU A 19 11.77 22.21 -8.36
CA LEU A 19 12.07 21.50 -9.60
C LEU A 19 11.59 20.04 -9.49
N PRO A 20 11.00 19.48 -10.57
CA PRO A 20 10.63 18.07 -10.58
C PRO A 20 11.89 17.20 -10.40
N PRO A 21 11.80 16.10 -9.65
CA PRO A 21 12.94 15.20 -9.49
C PRO A 21 13.35 14.58 -10.83
N PRO A 22 14.62 14.15 -10.96
CA PRO A 22 15.10 13.47 -12.15
C PRO A 22 14.26 12.22 -12.43
N VAL A 23 13.98 12.01 -13.72
CA VAL A 23 13.23 10.85 -14.22
C VAL A 23 13.88 9.56 -13.72
N GLY A 24 13.15 8.80 -12.89
CA GLY A 24 13.63 7.55 -12.28
C GLY A 24 13.83 7.60 -10.77
N GLU A 25 13.70 8.77 -10.12
CA GLU A 25 13.72 8.86 -8.66
C GLU A 25 12.37 9.28 -8.08
N LEU A 26 11.85 8.45 -7.15
CA LEU A 26 10.69 8.80 -6.33
C LEU A 26 10.97 10.07 -5.52
N PRO A 27 10.09 11.08 -5.54
CA PRO A 27 10.19 12.22 -4.64
C PRO A 27 10.28 11.75 -3.18
N VAL A 28 11.04 12.47 -2.34
CA VAL A 28 11.42 12.04 -0.96
C VAL A 28 10.21 11.63 -0.12
N GLN A 29 9.08 12.32 -0.28
CA GLN A 29 7.81 12.00 0.37
C GLN A 29 7.31 10.58 0.02
N TYR A 30 7.46 10.14 -1.23
CA TYR A 30 7.03 8.82 -1.69
C TYR A 30 8.05 7.72 -1.36
N LYS A 31 9.34 8.05 -1.24
CA LYS A 31 10.36 7.12 -0.72
C LYS A 31 10.04 6.69 0.72
N ARG A 32 9.55 7.61 1.57
CA ARG A 32 9.13 7.30 2.96
C ARG A 32 7.85 6.46 3.03
N MET A 33 6.93 6.64 2.08
CA MET A 33 5.64 5.94 2.07
C MET A 33 5.69 4.54 1.45
N SER A 34 6.65 4.29 0.55
CA SER A 34 6.94 2.97 -0.05
C SER A 34 7.97 2.15 0.77
N ALA A 35 8.80 2.80 1.58
CA ALA A 35 9.69 2.14 2.50
C ALA A 35 9.02 1.95 3.86
N SER A 36 8.61 0.72 4.18
CA SER A 36 8.70 0.29 5.58
C SER A 36 10.12 0.61 6.04
N ARG A 37 10.24 1.49 7.04
CA ARG A 37 11.49 2.05 7.59
C ARG A 37 12.67 1.08 7.46
N ASN A 38 13.65 1.46 6.66
CA ASN A 38 15.00 0.90 6.69
C ASN A 38 15.93 1.76 7.56
N ASP A 39 15.40 2.51 8.53
CA ASP A 39 16.28 3.23 9.46
C ASP A 39 17.08 2.18 10.23
N PRO A 40 18.43 2.17 10.13
CA PRO A 40 19.23 1.33 10.99
C PRO A 40 18.89 1.70 12.44
N PRO A 41 18.78 0.71 13.35
CA PRO A 41 18.46 0.99 14.74
C PRO A 41 19.43 2.05 15.27
N PRO A 42 18.96 3.01 16.09
CA PRO A 42 19.83 4.03 16.66
C PRO A 42 21.05 3.36 17.30
N PRO A 43 22.25 3.94 17.15
CA PRO A 43 23.46 3.33 17.66
C PRO A 43 23.27 3.00 19.14
N PRO A 44 23.59 1.77 19.56
CA PRO A 44 23.22 1.29 20.86
C PRO A 44 23.87 2.15 21.95
N SER A 45 23.08 2.56 22.94
CA SER A 45 23.67 3.16 24.13
C SER A 45 24.47 2.08 24.86
N ASN A 46 25.78 2.29 24.97
CA ASN A 46 26.77 1.29 25.43
C ASN A 46 26.48 0.68 26.83
N ARG A 47 25.53 1.22 27.60
CA ARG A 47 25.20 0.70 28.94
C ARG A 47 24.14 -0.40 28.93
N LEU A 48 23.25 -0.45 27.93
CA LEU A 48 22.15 -1.44 27.92
C LEU A 48 22.56 -2.79 27.30
N TYR A 49 23.56 -2.78 26.41
CA TYR A 49 24.03 -3.98 25.69
C TYR A 49 24.75 -5.02 26.56
N MET A 50 25.23 -4.65 27.75
CA MET A 50 25.84 -5.60 28.69
C MET A 50 24.81 -6.26 29.61
N LEU A 51 23.68 -5.59 29.88
CA LEU A 51 22.65 -6.09 30.79
C LEU A 51 21.77 -7.14 30.14
N ILE A 52 21.43 -6.96 28.86
CA ILE A 52 20.53 -7.88 28.13
C ILE A 52 21.14 -9.28 28.01
N PRO A 53 22.40 -9.48 27.58
CA PRO A 53 23.01 -10.81 27.51
C PRO A 53 23.13 -11.46 28.89
N MET A 54 23.46 -10.71 29.94
CA MET A 54 23.54 -11.25 31.30
C MET A 54 22.18 -11.71 31.83
N LEU A 55 21.12 -10.97 31.55
CA LEU A 55 19.75 -11.38 31.89
C LEU A 55 19.34 -12.63 31.11
N ILE A 56 19.61 -12.69 29.81
CA ILE A 56 19.33 -13.88 28.99
C ILE A 56 20.09 -15.10 29.53
N CYS A 57 21.39 -14.97 29.84
CA CYS A 57 22.18 -16.05 30.42
C CYS A 57 21.62 -16.49 31.77
N ALA A 58 21.27 -15.56 32.66
CA ALA A 58 20.66 -15.88 33.95
C ALA A 58 19.32 -16.61 33.79
N SER A 59 18.47 -16.17 32.84
CA SER A 59 17.19 -16.83 32.54
C SER A 59 17.37 -18.23 31.96
N LEU A 60 18.34 -18.43 31.06
CA LEU A 60 18.63 -19.74 30.48
C LEU A 60 19.22 -20.70 31.53
N LEU A 61 20.10 -20.22 32.41
CA LEU A 61 20.63 -21.02 33.52
C LEU A 61 19.53 -21.39 34.51
N TRP A 62 18.64 -20.45 34.85
CA TRP A 62 17.47 -20.71 35.68
C TRP A 62 16.53 -21.74 35.04
N PHE A 63 16.26 -21.59 33.74
CA PHE A 63 15.40 -22.52 33.01
C PHE A 63 16.02 -23.92 32.94
N ALA A 64 17.32 -24.03 32.64
CA ALA A 64 18.02 -25.30 32.64
C ALA A 64 18.02 -25.98 34.03
N TRP A 65 18.25 -25.19 35.09
CA TRP A 65 18.16 -25.67 36.47
C TRP A 65 16.74 -26.15 36.84
N SER A 66 15.71 -25.41 36.43
CA SER A 66 14.31 -25.77 36.63
C SER A 66 13.93 -27.06 35.88
N GLN A 67 14.37 -27.22 34.63
CA GLN A 67 14.12 -28.44 33.85
C GLN A 67 14.84 -29.67 34.44
N TRP A 68 15.97 -29.47 35.11
CA TRP A 68 16.71 -30.55 35.79
C TRP A 68 16.00 -31.04 37.05
N HIS A 69 15.43 -30.13 37.84
CA HIS A 69 14.76 -30.47 39.09
C HIS A 69 13.30 -30.92 38.90
N ASP A 70 12.60 -30.38 37.91
CA ASP A 70 11.19 -30.69 37.62
C ASP A 70 10.98 -30.97 36.11
N PRO A 71 11.37 -32.16 35.60
CA PRO A 71 11.23 -32.47 34.19
C PRO A 71 9.75 -32.48 33.77
N PRO A 72 9.35 -31.75 32.71
CA PRO A 72 7.96 -31.71 32.27
C PRO A 72 7.52 -33.10 31.78
N GLN A 73 6.34 -33.51 32.22
CA GLN A 73 5.69 -34.73 31.73
C GLN A 73 5.26 -34.51 30.27
N VAL A 74 5.96 -35.16 29.33
CA VAL A 74 5.67 -35.04 27.89
C VAL A 74 4.41 -35.83 27.56
N HIS A 75 3.27 -35.14 27.40
CA HIS A 75 2.14 -35.70 26.66
C HIS A 75 2.44 -35.63 25.16
N GLN A 76 2.84 -36.77 24.58
CA GLN A 76 3.04 -36.90 23.15
C GLN A 76 1.69 -36.79 22.44
N GLN A 77 1.45 -35.67 21.75
CA GLN A 77 0.43 -35.66 20.70
C GLN A 77 0.97 -36.40 19.47
N PRO A 78 0.14 -37.21 18.79
CA PRO A 78 0.58 -38.00 17.66
C PRO A 78 1.08 -37.08 16.53
N MET A 79 2.35 -37.25 16.17
CA MET A 79 2.96 -36.60 15.01
C MET A 79 2.23 -37.06 13.74
N ARG A 80 1.51 -36.13 13.11
CA ARG A 80 0.92 -36.35 11.79
C ARG A 80 2.03 -36.23 10.76
N VAL A 81 2.51 -37.37 10.26
CA VAL A 81 3.50 -37.43 9.18
C VAL A 81 2.89 -36.83 7.91
N GLU A 82 3.43 -35.70 7.45
CA GLU A 82 3.05 -35.12 6.15
C GLU A 82 3.65 -35.95 5.02
N ASP A 83 2.81 -36.32 4.06
CA ASP A 83 3.20 -37.01 2.83
C ASP A 83 3.93 -36.05 1.87
N HIS A 84 5.23 -36.27 1.70
CA HIS A 84 6.10 -35.47 0.85
C HIS A 84 5.88 -35.70 -0.67
N ASN A 85 5.10 -36.70 -1.08
CA ASN A 85 4.79 -36.98 -2.49
C ASN A 85 3.49 -36.34 -2.97
N LYS A 86 2.74 -35.66 -2.08
CA LYS A 86 1.58 -34.88 -2.50
C LYS A 86 2.05 -33.59 -3.16
N LYS A 87 1.82 -33.45 -4.48
CA LYS A 87 2.05 -32.20 -5.22
C LYS A 87 1.32 -31.05 -4.51
N ARG A 88 2.07 -30.21 -3.79
CA ARG A 88 1.56 -29.00 -3.15
C ARG A 88 1.47 -27.89 -4.19
N VAL A 89 0.25 -27.53 -4.56
CA VAL A 89 -0.06 -26.31 -5.29
C VAL A 89 -0.02 -25.16 -4.27
N TRP A 90 1.06 -24.37 -4.30
CA TRP A 90 1.42 -23.39 -3.27
C TRP A 90 0.72 -22.02 -3.39
N TRP A 91 -0.42 -21.98 -4.10
CA TRP A 91 -1.19 -20.76 -4.33
C TRP A 91 -2.68 -21.08 -4.46
N MET A 92 -3.35 -21.21 -3.32
CA MET A 92 -4.79 -20.96 -3.15
C MET A 92 -5.27 -21.17 -1.70
N PRO A 93 -4.73 -22.13 -0.91
CA PRO A 93 -5.21 -22.34 0.46
C PRO A 93 -4.90 -21.15 1.38
N ASP A 94 -3.79 -20.45 1.13
CA ASP A 94 -3.42 -19.25 1.89
C ASP A 94 -4.20 -18.00 1.46
N LEU A 95 -4.71 -17.92 0.22
CA LEU A 95 -5.61 -16.82 -0.16
C LEU A 95 -6.94 -16.96 0.59
N LEU A 96 -7.54 -18.16 0.60
CA LEU A 96 -8.79 -18.41 1.33
C LEU A 96 -8.65 -18.36 2.86
N LYS A 97 -7.44 -18.53 3.41
CA LYS A 97 -7.15 -18.34 4.85
C LYS A 97 -6.72 -16.93 5.22
N THR A 98 -6.24 -16.13 4.27
CA THR A 98 -5.98 -14.69 4.47
C THR A 98 -7.22 -13.83 4.18
N LEU A 99 -8.20 -14.34 3.43
CA LEU A 99 -9.44 -13.62 3.10
C LEU A 99 -10.42 -13.40 4.28
N PRO A 100 -10.47 -14.22 5.36
CA PRO A 100 -11.24 -13.91 6.56
C PRO A 100 -10.25 -13.52 7.67
N PRO A 101 -9.96 -12.20 7.80
CA PRO A 101 -10.89 -11.33 8.49
C PRO A 101 -11.24 -10.03 7.73
N PHE A 102 -11.11 -9.98 6.40
CA PHE A 102 -11.39 -8.75 5.66
C PHE A 102 -12.89 -8.40 5.57
N ALA A 103 -13.80 -9.38 5.72
CA ALA A 103 -15.24 -9.17 5.56
C ALA A 103 -15.98 -8.78 6.85
N ASP A 104 -15.59 -9.30 8.02
CA ASP A 104 -16.46 -9.22 9.22
C ASP A 104 -16.04 -8.17 10.26
N GLY A 105 -14.81 -7.64 10.21
CA GLY A 105 -14.36 -6.55 11.10
C GLY A 105 -14.62 -5.13 10.56
N TYR A 106 -15.15 -5.00 9.33
CA TYR A 106 -15.08 -3.76 8.55
C TYR A 106 -16.33 -2.88 8.53
N ARG A 107 -17.39 -3.25 9.26
CA ARG A 107 -18.67 -2.53 9.17
C ARG A 107 -18.74 -1.21 9.96
N ASP A 108 -17.80 -0.93 10.85
CA ASP A 108 -18.02 0.11 11.88
C ASP A 108 -17.27 1.44 11.72
N LYS A 109 -16.64 1.71 10.57
CA LYS A 109 -16.21 3.09 10.20
C LYS A 109 -16.47 3.39 8.73
N LYS A 110 -17.70 3.77 8.40
CA LYS A 110 -18.12 4.19 7.05
C LYS A 110 -17.26 5.39 6.61
N CYS A 111 -16.31 5.21 5.70
CA CYS A 111 -15.55 6.28 5.02
C CYS A 111 -15.10 7.44 5.93
N PHE A 112 -14.48 7.13 7.09
CA PHE A 112 -14.06 8.11 8.11
C PHE A 112 -15.18 9.03 8.63
N ASP A 113 -16.42 8.56 8.67
CA ASP A 113 -17.62 9.29 9.08
C ASP A 113 -17.84 10.57 8.26
N CYS A 114 -17.45 10.55 6.99
CA CYS A 114 -17.64 11.67 6.07
C CYS A 114 -18.95 11.62 5.28
N ASN A 115 -19.76 10.57 5.45
CA ASN A 115 -20.99 10.33 4.69
C ASN A 115 -20.70 10.47 3.17
N GLU A 116 -21.38 11.39 2.48
CA GLU A 116 -21.22 11.66 1.04
C GLU A 116 -20.25 12.81 0.73
N ASN A 117 -19.56 13.37 1.75
CA ASN A 117 -18.65 14.48 1.56
C ASN A 117 -17.26 14.00 1.13
N VAL A 118 -17.05 13.94 -0.19
CA VAL A 118 -15.77 13.57 -0.82
C VAL A 118 -14.60 14.41 -0.31
N GLY A 119 -14.79 15.71 -0.06
CA GLY A 119 -13.73 16.57 0.46
C GLY A 119 -13.31 16.26 1.89
N CYS A 120 -14.28 15.95 2.76
CA CYS A 120 -14.01 15.42 4.10
C CYS A 120 -13.19 14.13 3.99
N PHE A 121 -13.63 13.21 3.13
CA PHE A 121 -12.99 11.91 2.96
C PHE A 121 -11.54 12.06 2.51
N MET A 122 -11.28 12.81 1.43
CA MET A 122 -9.92 12.96 0.89
C MET A 122 -8.97 13.66 1.87
N ARG A 123 -9.45 14.68 2.61
CA ARG A 123 -8.63 15.35 3.64
C ARG A 123 -8.28 14.43 4.80
N LYS A 124 -9.22 13.59 5.26
CA LYS A 124 -8.94 12.59 6.29
C LYS A 124 -8.02 11.49 5.75
N LEU A 125 -8.23 11.07 4.51
CA LEU A 125 -7.40 10.08 3.84
C LEU A 125 -5.93 10.53 3.76
N ILE A 126 -5.65 11.78 3.37
CA ILE A 126 -4.27 12.31 3.38
C ILE A 126 -3.68 12.22 4.80
N LYS A 127 -4.41 12.70 5.81
CA LYS A 127 -3.92 12.69 7.19
C LYS A 127 -3.58 11.27 7.69
N GLU A 128 -4.36 10.28 7.29
CA GLU A 128 -4.06 8.88 7.63
C GLU A 128 -2.82 8.37 6.88
N HIS A 129 -2.64 8.72 5.60
CA HIS A 129 -1.43 8.39 4.85
C HIS A 129 -0.18 9.08 5.40
N GLU A 130 -0.27 10.34 5.84
CA GLU A 130 0.84 11.07 6.49
C GLU A 130 1.28 10.36 7.77
N LYS A 131 0.35 9.90 8.62
CA LYS A 131 0.68 9.09 9.80
C LYS A 131 1.41 7.79 9.44
N VAL A 132 1.02 7.15 8.34
CA VAL A 132 1.71 5.95 7.83
C VAL A 132 3.12 6.32 7.37
N ALA A 133 3.28 7.42 6.65
CA ALA A 133 4.56 7.93 6.15
C ALA A 133 5.55 8.28 7.28
N GLU A 134 5.04 8.89 8.36
CA GLU A 134 5.81 9.28 9.54
C GLU A 134 6.08 8.08 10.48
N GLY A 135 5.51 6.92 10.16
CA GLY A 135 5.56 5.71 10.97
C GLY A 135 4.92 5.89 12.35
N LEU A 136 3.92 6.78 12.44
CA LEU A 136 3.09 7.04 13.63
C LEU A 136 1.89 6.09 13.70
N ALA A 137 1.47 5.50 12.57
CA ALA A 137 0.33 4.59 12.50
C ALA A 137 0.65 3.14 12.93
N GLY A 138 1.86 2.86 13.41
CA GLY A 138 2.36 1.49 13.53
C GLY A 138 2.49 0.80 12.16
N HIS A 139 2.69 -0.52 12.15
CA HIS A 139 2.90 -1.28 10.91
C HIS A 139 1.60 -1.63 10.15
N VAL A 140 0.42 -1.22 10.62
CA VAL A 140 -0.86 -1.73 10.10
C VAL A 140 -1.64 -0.62 9.41
N ARG A 141 -1.67 -0.66 8.08
CA ARG A 141 -2.61 0.12 7.26
C ARG A 141 -4.02 -0.45 7.44
N ASN A 142 -5.03 0.43 7.54
CA ASN A 142 -6.43 0.04 7.48
C ASN A 142 -6.88 -0.16 6.02
N TYR A 143 -8.05 -0.78 5.82
CA TYR A 143 -8.65 -1.07 4.51
C TYR A 143 -8.81 0.17 3.66
N LEU A 144 -9.27 1.29 4.22
CA LEU A 144 -9.42 2.54 3.46
C LEU A 144 -8.04 3.03 2.99
N THR A 145 -7.04 3.08 3.87
CA THR A 145 -5.68 3.44 3.48
C THR A 145 -5.06 2.43 2.51
N ASN A 146 -5.40 1.14 2.58
CA ASN A 146 -4.92 0.13 1.63
C ASN A 146 -5.54 0.28 0.24
N HIS A 147 -6.86 0.50 0.18
CA HIS A 147 -7.61 0.58 -1.08
C HIS A 147 -7.42 1.91 -1.79
N PHE A 148 -7.21 3.00 -1.05
CA PHE A 148 -7.03 4.34 -1.59
C PHE A 148 -5.58 4.84 -1.51
N SER A 149 -4.61 3.95 -1.26
CA SER A 149 -3.19 4.27 -1.48
C SER A 149 -2.89 4.28 -2.98
N PRO A 150 -1.99 5.15 -3.46
CA PRO A 150 -1.40 5.01 -4.79
C PRO A 150 -0.82 3.61 -5.00
N GLN A 151 -0.98 3.06 -6.21
CA GLN A 151 -0.51 1.73 -6.57
C GLN A 151 1.01 1.60 -6.39
N SER A 152 1.78 2.65 -6.68
CA SER A 152 3.23 2.66 -6.50
C SER A 152 3.69 2.54 -5.03
N TRP A 153 2.78 2.66 -4.06
CA TRP A 153 3.08 2.54 -2.63
C TRP A 153 2.90 1.13 -2.08
N ASN A 154 2.46 0.20 -2.92
CA ASN A 154 2.20 -1.18 -2.55
C ASN A 154 3.31 -2.12 -3.05
N CYS A 155 3.41 -3.29 -2.43
CA CYS A 155 4.26 -4.41 -2.87
C CYS A 155 5.75 -4.07 -3.08
N HIS A 156 6.27 -3.07 -2.36
CA HIS A 156 7.65 -2.57 -2.55
C HIS A 156 7.98 -2.24 -4.01
N PHE A 157 7.00 -1.68 -4.74
CA PHE A 157 7.13 -1.34 -6.16
C PHE A 157 8.40 -0.53 -6.46
N ASN A 158 8.77 0.39 -5.56
CA ASN A 158 10.01 1.18 -5.66
C ASN A 158 11.29 0.33 -5.72
N ARG A 159 11.34 -0.83 -5.06
CA ARG A 159 12.51 -1.73 -5.05
C ARG A 159 12.62 -2.57 -6.32
N HIS A 160 11.47 -2.82 -6.95
CA HIS A 160 11.35 -3.72 -8.09
C HIS A 160 10.98 -2.99 -9.39
N PHE A 161 11.07 -1.66 -9.39
CA PHE A 161 10.66 -0.82 -10.51
C PHE A 161 11.31 -1.26 -11.83
N ASN A 162 12.60 -1.57 -11.80
CA ASN A 162 13.37 -1.98 -12.99
C ASN A 162 13.14 -3.43 -13.42
N THR A 163 12.40 -4.21 -12.63
CA THR A 163 12.17 -5.66 -12.85
C THR A 163 10.70 -5.99 -13.11
N ILE A 164 9.79 -5.03 -12.94
CA ILE A 164 8.36 -5.23 -13.13
C ILE A 164 7.97 -4.82 -14.54
N THR A 165 7.19 -5.67 -15.20
CA THR A 165 6.51 -5.32 -16.45
C THR A 165 5.12 -4.77 -16.13
N THR A 166 4.88 -3.51 -16.43
CA THR A 166 3.55 -2.91 -16.30
C THR A 166 2.71 -3.21 -17.55
N ILE A 167 1.50 -3.75 -17.35
CA ILE A 167 0.50 -3.93 -18.40
C ILE A 167 -0.66 -3.00 -18.08
N LYS A 168 -0.89 -1.98 -18.91
CA LYS A 168 -1.93 -0.98 -18.68
C LYS A 168 -3.31 -1.58 -18.94
N ILE A 169 -4.18 -1.50 -17.94
CA ILE A 169 -5.62 -1.66 -18.14
C ILE A 169 -6.12 -0.34 -18.75
N GLY A 170 -6.75 -0.42 -19.90
CA GLY A 170 -7.27 0.77 -20.58
C GLY A 170 -8.67 1.18 -20.10
N GLY A 171 -9.18 2.27 -20.65
CA GLY A 171 -10.46 2.90 -20.29
C GLY A 171 -11.67 2.43 -21.11
N ASN A 172 -11.49 1.48 -22.03
CA ASN A 172 -12.57 0.95 -22.85
C ASN A 172 -12.42 -0.55 -23.12
N LYS A 173 -13.47 -1.18 -23.68
CA LYS A 173 -13.50 -2.63 -23.93
C LYS A 173 -12.46 -3.09 -24.95
N THR A 174 -12.08 -2.27 -25.91
CA THR A 174 -11.01 -2.59 -26.88
C THR A 174 -9.65 -2.66 -26.18
N GLU A 175 -9.35 -1.69 -25.34
CA GLU A 175 -8.11 -1.67 -24.57
C GLU A 175 -8.09 -2.77 -23.49
N LEU A 176 -9.24 -3.14 -22.92
CA LEU A 176 -9.36 -4.32 -22.04
C LEU A 176 -8.99 -5.61 -22.75
N ALA A 177 -9.47 -5.80 -23.98
CA ALA A 177 -9.12 -6.97 -24.77
C ALA A 177 -7.61 -7.00 -25.04
N ALA A 178 -7.02 -5.85 -25.41
CA ALA A 178 -5.57 -5.72 -25.61
C ALA A 178 -4.77 -5.98 -24.31
N PHE A 179 -5.26 -5.51 -23.16
CA PHE A 179 -4.70 -5.84 -21.85
C PHE A 179 -4.76 -7.35 -21.59
N SER A 180 -5.92 -7.96 -21.82
CA SER A 180 -6.15 -9.40 -21.60
C SER A 180 -5.21 -10.25 -22.45
N ASP A 181 -5.02 -9.90 -23.72
CA ASP A 181 -4.11 -10.62 -24.61
C ASP A 181 -2.64 -10.48 -24.18
N LYS A 182 -2.22 -9.28 -23.76
CA LYS A 182 -0.87 -9.05 -23.21
C LYS A 182 -0.65 -9.82 -21.92
N LEU A 183 -1.63 -9.80 -21.02
CA LEU A 183 -1.58 -10.55 -19.76
C LEU A 183 -1.47 -12.05 -20.04
N ASN A 184 -2.30 -12.57 -20.95
CA ASN A 184 -2.30 -13.97 -21.33
C ASN A 184 -0.94 -14.41 -21.89
N LYS A 185 -0.33 -13.57 -22.73
CA LYS A 185 1.03 -13.81 -23.25
C LYS A 185 2.05 -13.91 -22.10
N VAL A 186 2.05 -12.96 -21.17
CA VAL A 186 2.97 -12.97 -20.02
C VAL A 186 2.75 -14.22 -19.15
N LEU A 187 1.49 -14.59 -18.88
CA LEU A 187 1.18 -15.80 -18.11
C LEU A 187 1.68 -17.07 -18.82
N GLY A 188 1.52 -17.16 -20.14
CA GLY A 188 2.06 -18.26 -20.94
C GLY A 188 3.58 -18.35 -20.88
N GLU A 189 4.28 -17.22 -20.96
CA GLU A 189 5.75 -17.16 -20.81
C GLU A 189 6.21 -17.60 -19.41
N GLN A 190 5.38 -17.41 -18.38
CA GLN A 190 5.62 -17.89 -17.01
C GLN A 190 5.17 -19.35 -16.77
N GLY A 191 4.74 -20.07 -17.82
CA GLY A 191 4.37 -21.48 -17.75
C GLY A 191 2.98 -21.76 -17.18
N VAL A 192 2.09 -20.76 -17.14
CA VAL A 192 0.70 -20.98 -16.72
C VAL A 192 -0.01 -21.85 -17.77
N PRO A 193 -0.74 -22.92 -17.39
CA PRO A 193 -1.45 -23.78 -18.34
C PRO A 193 -2.51 -23.04 -19.19
N PRO A 194 -2.74 -23.43 -20.46
CA PRO A 194 -3.69 -22.77 -21.35
C PRO A 194 -5.15 -22.73 -20.85
N ASP A 195 -5.58 -23.76 -20.12
CA ASP A 195 -6.91 -23.85 -19.51
C ASP A 195 -7.09 -22.82 -18.39
N VAL A 196 -6.07 -22.62 -17.54
CA VAL A 196 -6.06 -21.60 -16.49
C VAL A 196 -6.00 -20.20 -17.10
N GLN A 197 -5.16 -20.01 -18.11
CA GLN A 197 -5.09 -18.79 -18.92
C GLN A 197 -6.45 -18.38 -19.47
N LYS A 198 -7.22 -19.35 -20.02
CA LYS A 198 -8.58 -19.12 -20.52
C LYS A 198 -9.53 -18.63 -19.42
N VAL A 199 -9.51 -19.26 -18.24
CA VAL A 199 -10.33 -18.83 -17.10
C VAL A 199 -9.99 -17.40 -16.69
N ILE A 200 -8.69 -17.08 -16.58
CA ILE A 200 -8.24 -15.71 -16.24
C ILE A 200 -8.72 -14.71 -17.28
N LYS A 201 -8.59 -15.04 -18.58
CA LYS A 201 -9.08 -14.20 -19.67
C LYS A 201 -10.58 -13.94 -19.55
N ASP A 202 -11.37 -14.98 -19.31
CA ASP A 202 -12.82 -14.87 -19.17
C ASP A 202 -13.22 -14.00 -17.97
N GLU A 203 -12.52 -14.09 -16.83
CA GLU A 203 -12.75 -13.21 -15.67
C GLU A 203 -12.32 -11.76 -15.92
N VAL A 204 -11.18 -11.54 -16.57
CA VAL A 204 -10.70 -10.19 -16.91
C VAL A 204 -11.71 -9.46 -17.82
N MET A 205 -12.35 -10.16 -18.75
CA MET A 205 -13.32 -9.54 -19.66
C MET A 205 -14.62 -9.10 -18.96
N LYS A 206 -14.91 -9.64 -17.77
CA LYS A 206 -16.06 -9.22 -16.93
C LYS A 206 -15.82 -7.91 -16.20
N ILE A 207 -14.57 -7.42 -16.14
CA ILE A 207 -14.25 -6.15 -15.47
C ILE A 207 -15.07 -5.02 -16.13
N GLU A 208 -15.79 -4.30 -15.28
CA GLU A 208 -16.49 -3.07 -15.65
C GLU A 208 -15.49 -1.92 -15.67
N ILE A 209 -15.26 -1.35 -16.86
CA ILE A 209 -14.32 -0.24 -17.07
C ILE A 209 -15.07 1.09 -17.23
N VAL A 210 -16.38 1.01 -17.49
CA VAL A 210 -17.21 2.17 -17.65
C VAL A 210 -17.68 2.62 -16.28
N LEU A 211 -17.28 3.82 -15.88
CA LEU A 211 -17.76 4.43 -14.64
C LEU A 211 -19.28 4.52 -14.63
N SER A 212 -19.88 4.21 -13.47
CA SER A 212 -21.30 4.41 -13.18
C SER A 212 -21.67 5.91 -13.29
N PRO A 213 -22.95 6.25 -13.45
CA PRO A 213 -23.39 7.65 -13.42
C PRO A 213 -22.95 8.40 -12.15
N GLU A 214 -23.03 7.75 -11.00
CA GLU A 214 -22.64 8.30 -9.71
C GLU A 214 -21.11 8.51 -9.64
N GLU A 215 -20.33 7.53 -10.09
CA GLU A 215 -18.87 7.63 -10.14
C GLU A 215 -18.40 8.77 -11.04
N ARG A 216 -19.05 8.95 -12.20
CA ARG A 216 -18.77 10.09 -13.09
C ARG A 216 -19.06 11.42 -12.43
N GLN A 217 -20.19 11.53 -11.71
CA GLN A 217 -20.52 12.77 -10.98
C GLN A 217 -19.48 13.09 -9.89
N ILE A 218 -19.00 12.07 -9.17
CA ILE A 218 -17.94 12.24 -8.17
C ILE A 218 -16.63 12.67 -8.84
N MET A 219 -16.24 12.01 -9.93
CA MET A 219 -15.05 12.36 -10.70
C MET A 219 -15.12 13.81 -11.20
N ASP A 220 -16.25 14.21 -11.79
CA ASP A 220 -16.47 15.57 -12.28
C ASP A 220 -16.40 16.59 -11.14
N LYS A 221 -16.95 16.27 -9.96
CA LYS A 221 -16.88 17.11 -8.77
C LYS A 221 -15.44 17.30 -8.31
N VAL A 222 -14.64 16.22 -8.28
CA VAL A 222 -13.22 16.28 -7.91
C VAL A 222 -12.42 17.11 -8.93
N LYS A 223 -12.70 16.98 -10.23
CA LYS A 223 -12.00 17.74 -11.28
C LYS A 223 -12.36 19.22 -11.33
N LYS A 224 -13.61 19.59 -11.00
CA LYS A 224 -14.10 20.99 -11.06
C LYS A 224 -13.74 21.81 -9.83
N ASP A 225 -13.58 21.18 -8.67
CA ASP A 225 -13.21 21.84 -7.43
C ASP A 225 -11.67 21.91 -7.33
N GLU A 226 -11.09 23.11 -7.38
CA GLU A 226 -9.64 23.30 -7.40
C GLU A 226 -8.94 22.72 -6.16
N ASP A 227 -9.56 22.84 -4.98
CA ASP A 227 -9.00 22.33 -3.73
C ASP A 227 -9.00 20.80 -3.70
N LEU A 228 -10.10 20.19 -4.15
CA LEU A 228 -10.18 18.73 -4.28
C LEU A 228 -9.23 18.21 -5.34
N TYR A 229 -9.15 18.86 -6.50
CA TYR A 229 -8.26 18.44 -7.56
C TYR A 229 -6.79 18.53 -7.15
N ARG A 230 -6.42 19.57 -6.39
CA ARG A 230 -5.09 19.70 -5.79
C ARG A 230 -4.76 18.54 -4.85
N ILE A 231 -5.71 18.16 -3.99
CA ILE A 231 -5.56 17.00 -3.09
C ILE A 231 -5.42 15.69 -3.88
N PHE A 232 -6.24 15.51 -4.91
CA PHE A 232 -6.19 14.34 -5.79
C PHE A 232 -4.82 14.22 -6.46
N ARG A 233 -4.31 15.31 -7.03
CA ARG A 233 -2.98 15.36 -7.66
C ARG A 233 -1.87 15.06 -6.67
N TYR A 234 -1.92 15.64 -5.48
CA TYR A 234 -0.94 15.38 -4.43
C TYR A 234 -0.79 13.88 -4.13
N LEU A 235 -1.90 13.14 -4.09
CA LEU A 235 -1.88 11.69 -3.88
C LEU A 235 -1.48 10.90 -5.12
N TYR A 236 -2.10 11.16 -6.28
CA TYR A 236 -2.09 10.21 -7.41
C TYR A 236 -1.27 10.65 -8.63
N GLU A 237 -0.92 11.93 -8.78
CA GLU A 237 -0.25 12.43 -10.00
C GLU A 237 1.01 11.63 -10.36
N HIS A 238 1.78 11.24 -9.35
CA HIS A 238 3.00 10.48 -9.53
C HIS A 238 2.74 9.08 -10.16
N ASP A 239 1.64 8.43 -9.82
CA ASP A 239 1.24 7.16 -10.42
C ASP A 239 0.85 7.34 -11.89
N PHE A 240 0.11 8.42 -12.20
CA PHE A 240 -0.21 8.75 -13.60
C PHE A 240 1.05 8.94 -14.43
N MET A 241 2.06 9.64 -13.89
CA MET A 241 3.35 9.82 -14.55
C MET A 241 4.11 8.50 -14.74
N ILE A 242 4.27 7.69 -13.68
CA ILE A 242 5.02 6.44 -13.76
C ILE A 242 4.37 5.48 -14.77
N PHE A 243 3.06 5.32 -14.68
CA PHE A 243 2.33 4.36 -15.49
C PHE A 243 1.94 4.95 -16.86
N GLY A 244 2.30 6.20 -17.14
CA GLY A 244 2.04 6.90 -18.40
C GLY A 244 0.55 6.98 -18.73
N TYR A 245 -0.26 7.39 -17.77
CA TYR A 245 -1.65 7.77 -17.96
C TYR A 245 -1.78 9.29 -18.01
N ASP A 246 -2.74 9.78 -18.78
CA ASP A 246 -3.11 11.20 -18.79
C ASP A 246 -4.04 11.52 -17.61
N LEU A 247 -3.84 12.70 -17.01
CA LEU A 247 -4.55 13.17 -15.81
C LEU A 247 -5.85 13.94 -16.15
#